data_AF-A0A930AR20-F1
#
_entry.id   AF-A0A930AR20-F1
#
_cell.length_a   1.000
_cell.length_b   1.000
_cell.length_c   1.000
_cell.angle_alpha   90.00
_cell.angle_beta   90.00
_cell.angle_gamma   90.00
#
_symmetry.space_group_name_H-M   'P 1'
#
loop_
_entity.id
_entity.type
_entity.pdbx_description
1 polymer ?
#
loop_
_entity_poly.entity_id
_entity_poly.type
_entity_poly.pdbx_seq_one_letter_code
_entity_poly.pdbx_strand_id
1 'polypeptide(L)'
;MDFVSLDMKNSAEKYPLTSGLKSDMEYKHPISESVRLLQEYKVEHEFKTTVVKEFHTVDDLIKIAKFIGSDARYVLQQFISSDTVIQPDLHAYTAEEMVEMKKAVEPYVKTVELRLVKEV
;
A
#
# COMPACT_ATOMS: atom_id res chain seq x y z
N MET A 1 -12.69 -15.94 11.81
CA MET A 1 -11.95 -14.75 11.30
C MET A 1 -11.30 -15.28 10.05
N ASP A 2 -11.86 -14.96 8.89
CA ASP A 2 -11.60 -15.77 7.69
C ASP A 2 -10.80 -14.99 6.63
N PHE A 3 -10.51 -13.71 6.89
CA PHE A 3 -9.76 -12.84 6.00
C PHE A 3 -9.11 -11.66 6.75
N VAL A 4 -7.88 -11.29 6.39
CA VAL A 4 -7.18 -10.11 6.93
C VAL A 4 -6.76 -9.15 5.80
N SER A 5 -7.03 -7.86 5.94
CA SER A 5 -6.49 -6.81 5.05
C SER A 5 -5.50 -5.96 5.86
N LEU A 6 -4.22 -5.99 5.50
CA LEU A 6 -3.17 -5.20 6.15
C LEU A 6 -2.83 -3.97 5.30
N ASP A 7 -2.94 -2.78 5.89
CA ASP A 7 -2.63 -1.54 5.20
C ASP A 7 -1.12 -1.23 5.25
N MET A 8 -0.48 -1.28 4.09
CA MET A 8 0.91 -0.92 3.86
C MET A 8 0.98 0.57 3.51
N LYS A 9 1.31 1.40 4.50
CA LYS A 9 1.26 2.87 4.38
C LYS A 9 2.34 3.49 3.49
N ASN A 10 3.50 2.87 3.36
CA ASN A 10 4.56 3.27 2.42
C ASN A 10 5.68 2.23 2.38
N SER A 11 6.73 2.51 1.61
CA SER A 11 8.03 1.84 1.72
C SER A 11 8.63 2.02 3.12
N ALA A 12 9.47 1.08 3.56
CA ALA A 12 10.04 1.09 4.90
C ALA A 12 10.83 2.38 5.22
N GLU A 13 11.37 3.06 4.21
CA GLU A 13 12.11 4.33 4.37
C GLU A 13 11.19 5.54 4.53
N LYS A 14 9.99 5.49 3.92
CA LYS A 14 9.02 6.60 3.92
C LYS A 14 7.87 6.40 4.90
N TYR A 15 7.84 5.28 5.61
CA TYR A 15 6.76 4.95 6.54
C TYR A 15 6.48 6.04 7.60
N PRO A 16 7.47 6.76 8.18
CA PRO A 16 7.19 7.88 9.09
C PRO A 16 6.32 8.97 8.47
N LEU A 17 6.50 9.24 7.18
CA LEU A 17 5.81 10.32 6.46
C LEU A 17 4.30 10.09 6.36
N THR A 18 3.85 8.82 6.37
CA THR A 18 2.44 8.46 6.17
C THR A 18 1.78 7.80 7.38
N SER A 19 2.54 7.48 8.43
CA SER A 19 2.04 6.83 9.65
C SER A 19 1.90 7.76 10.86
N GLY A 20 2.42 8.98 10.79
CA GLY A 20 2.44 9.93 11.92
C GLY A 20 3.42 9.56 13.03
N LEU A 21 4.31 8.59 12.78
CA LEU A 21 5.32 8.11 13.74
C LEU A 21 6.57 9.00 13.71
N LYS A 22 7.22 9.14 14.87
CA LYS A 22 8.32 10.10 15.07
C LYS A 22 9.70 9.52 14.75
N SER A 23 9.83 8.20 14.61
CA SER A 23 11.13 7.56 14.35
C SER A 23 11.04 6.22 13.61
N ASP A 24 12.12 5.91 12.88
CA ASP A 24 12.38 4.65 12.17
C ASP A 24 12.25 3.37 13.02
N MET A 25 12.46 3.48 14.34
CA MET A 25 12.47 2.31 15.22
C MET A 25 11.06 1.86 15.65
N GLU A 26 10.04 2.70 15.50
CA GLU A 26 8.70 2.41 16.05
C GLU A 26 7.87 1.48 15.15
N TYR A 27 8.17 1.36 13.85
CA TYR A 27 7.34 0.59 12.90
C TYR A 27 8.06 -0.55 12.17
N LYS A 28 9.40 -0.53 12.07
CA LYS A 28 10.14 -1.57 11.32
C LYS A 28 9.86 -2.96 11.87
N HIS A 29 9.85 -3.12 13.20
CA HIS A 29 9.63 -4.40 13.86
C HIS A 29 8.15 -4.87 13.85
N PRO A 30 7.14 -4.03 14.17
CA PRO A 30 5.74 -4.48 14.14
C PRO A 30 5.22 -4.86 12.75
N ILE A 31 5.63 -4.15 11.70
CA ILE A 31 5.16 -4.43 10.33
C ILE A 31 5.82 -5.67 9.76
N SER A 32 7.14 -5.83 9.95
CA SER A 32 7.81 -7.06 9.53
C SER A 32 7.22 -8.27 10.23
N GLU A 33 6.91 -8.16 11.52
CA GLU A 33 6.29 -9.24 12.27
C GLU A 33 4.86 -9.51 11.78
N SER A 34 4.06 -8.47 11.50
CA SER A 34 2.71 -8.64 10.95
C SER A 34 2.73 -9.34 9.60
N VAL A 35 3.62 -8.94 8.69
CA VAL A 35 3.80 -9.60 7.38
C VAL A 35 4.20 -11.06 7.58
N ARG A 36 5.19 -11.34 8.45
CA ARG A 36 5.64 -12.70 8.73
C ARG A 36 4.52 -13.58 9.27
N LEU A 37 3.76 -13.08 10.25
CA LEU A 37 2.63 -13.81 10.84
C LEU A 37 1.56 -14.12 9.78
N LEU A 38 1.20 -13.16 8.92
CA LEU A 38 0.20 -13.42 7.87
C LEU A 38 0.66 -14.46 6.85
N GLN A 39 1.96 -14.45 6.51
CA GLN A 39 2.55 -15.45 5.62
C GLN A 39 2.66 -16.83 6.27
N GLU A 40 2.99 -16.91 7.57
CA GLU A 40 3.22 -18.16 8.31
C GLU A 40 1.91 -18.90 8.63
N TYR A 41 0.88 -18.17 9.08
CA TYR A 41 -0.35 -18.78 9.59
C TYR A 41 -1.38 -19.14 8.51
N LYS A 42 -1.05 -18.95 7.21
CA LYS A 42 -1.89 -19.28 6.04
C LYS A 42 -3.34 -18.78 6.12
N VAL A 43 -3.56 -17.70 6.86
CA VAL A 43 -4.85 -16.99 6.84
C VAL A 43 -4.97 -16.30 5.50
N GLU A 44 -6.13 -16.33 4.87
CA GLU A 44 -6.34 -15.60 3.62
C GLU A 44 -6.18 -14.09 3.89
N HIS A 45 -5.32 -13.42 3.13
CA HIS A 45 -5.00 -12.03 3.37
C HIS A 45 -4.69 -11.24 2.10
N GLU A 46 -4.83 -9.93 2.21
CA GLU A 46 -4.36 -8.96 1.24
C GLU A 46 -3.49 -7.91 1.94
N PHE A 47 -2.52 -7.38 1.20
CA PHE A 47 -1.86 -6.12 1.54
C PHE A 47 -2.50 -5.02 0.71
N LYS A 48 -2.64 -3.83 1.28
CA LYS A 48 -3.30 -2.71 0.60
C LYS A 48 -2.55 -1.41 0.81
N THR A 49 -2.49 -0.57 -0.21
CA THR A 49 -1.93 0.79 -0.11
C THR A 49 -2.89 1.78 -0.73
N THR A 50 -3.19 2.86 -0.01
CA THR A 50 -3.89 4.02 -0.58
C THR A 50 -2.85 4.93 -1.23
N VAL A 51 -2.89 5.02 -2.56
CA VAL A 51 -1.86 5.67 -3.37
C VAL A 51 -2.17 7.15 -3.51
N VAL A 52 -1.20 7.98 -3.12
CA VAL A 52 -1.28 9.45 -3.03
C VAL A 52 -0.03 10.05 -3.68
N LYS A 53 -0.17 11.06 -4.55
CA LYS A 53 0.93 11.60 -5.36
C LYS A 53 2.12 12.08 -4.54
N GLU A 54 1.85 12.69 -3.39
CA GLU A 54 2.86 13.28 -2.52
C GLU A 54 3.66 12.24 -1.74
N PHE A 55 3.13 11.03 -1.60
CA PHE A 55 3.70 10.00 -0.73
C PHE A 55 4.20 8.76 -1.46
N HIS A 56 3.67 8.47 -2.65
CA HIS A 56 3.90 7.21 -3.34
C HIS A 56 4.37 7.44 -4.75
N THR A 57 5.57 6.94 -5.05
CA THR A 57 6.05 6.75 -6.43
C THR A 57 5.93 5.29 -6.84
N VAL A 58 6.08 5.01 -8.13
CA VAL A 58 6.17 3.62 -8.65
C VAL A 58 7.25 2.81 -7.91
N ASP A 59 8.42 3.42 -7.64
CA ASP A 59 9.52 2.76 -6.93
C ASP A 59 9.12 2.39 -5.49
N ASP A 60 8.38 3.26 -4.80
CA ASP A 60 7.88 2.96 -3.45
C ASP A 60 6.95 1.75 -3.45
N LEU A 61 6.03 1.68 -4.43
CA LEU A 61 5.10 0.56 -4.55
C LEU A 61 5.84 -0.75 -4.88
N ILE A 62 6.87 -0.71 -5.72
CA ILE A 62 7.74 -1.86 -6.00
C ILE A 62 8.50 -2.30 -4.74
N LYS A 63 9.02 -1.36 -3.95
CA LYS A 63 9.69 -1.65 -2.67
C LYS A 63 8.74 -2.34 -1.70
N ILE A 64 7.50 -1.86 -1.58
CA ILE A 64 6.46 -2.51 -0.76
C ILE A 64 6.18 -3.92 -1.28
N ALA A 65 5.98 -4.08 -2.59
CA ALA A 65 5.69 -5.36 -3.23
C ALA A 65 6.78 -6.42 -2.95
N LYS A 66 8.05 -6.04 -3.08
CA LYS A 66 9.18 -6.90 -2.74
C LYS A 66 9.21 -7.27 -1.25
N PHE A 67 8.83 -6.33 -0.38
CA PHE A 67 8.81 -6.54 1.07
C PHE A 67 7.70 -7.50 1.51
N ILE A 68 6.49 -7.39 0.93
CA ILE A 68 5.35 -8.27 1.26
C ILE A 68 5.45 -9.66 0.60
N GLY A 69 6.36 -9.84 -0.37
CA GLY A 69 6.73 -11.14 -0.93
C GLY A 69 5.90 -11.60 -2.13
N SER A 70 6.48 -12.51 -2.93
CA SER A 70 5.95 -12.92 -4.24
C SER A 70 4.61 -13.65 -4.22
N ASP A 71 4.23 -14.25 -3.09
CA ASP A 71 2.94 -14.94 -2.95
C ASP A 71 1.78 -14.02 -2.53
N ALA A 72 2.08 -12.75 -2.27
CA ALA A 72 1.13 -11.78 -1.76
C ALA A 72 0.05 -11.39 -2.78
N ARG A 73 -1.13 -11.07 -2.26
CA ARG A 73 -2.15 -10.29 -2.99
C ARG A 73 -2.02 -8.83 -2.59
N TYR A 74 -1.80 -7.94 -3.55
CA TYR A 74 -1.56 -6.52 -3.29
C TYR A 74 -2.61 -5.64 -3.96
N VAL A 75 -3.27 -4.81 -3.16
CA VAL A 75 -4.32 -3.90 -3.62
C VAL A 75 -3.80 -2.48 -3.65
N LEU A 76 -3.84 -1.84 -4.82
CA LEU A 76 -3.60 -0.40 -4.96
C LEU A 76 -4.95 0.33 -4.97
N GLN A 77 -5.23 1.04 -3.88
CA GLN A 77 -6.43 1.82 -3.70
C GLN A 77 -6.16 3.27 -4.12
N GLN A 78 -6.96 3.80 -5.03
CA GLN A 78 -6.86 5.20 -5.44
C GLN A 78 -7.32 6.11 -4.28
N PHE A 79 -6.56 7.17 -4.02
CA PHE A 79 -6.94 8.20 -3.06
C PHE A 79 -8.16 8.99 -3.54
N ILE A 80 -9.01 9.41 -2.59
CA ILE A 80 -10.15 10.30 -2.83
C ILE A 80 -9.87 11.58 -2.05
N SER A 81 -9.71 12.69 -2.76
CA SER A 81 -9.74 14.00 -2.12
C SER A 81 -11.18 14.32 -1.72
N SER A 82 -11.39 14.76 -0.48
CA SER A 82 -12.69 15.22 0.02
C SER A 82 -12.49 16.40 0.95
N ASP A 83 -13.55 17.19 1.16
CA ASP A 83 -13.54 18.34 2.06
C ASP A 83 -13.23 17.98 3.53
N THR A 84 -13.23 16.69 3.87
CA THR A 84 -12.90 16.18 5.20
C THR A 84 -11.45 15.70 5.35
N VAL A 85 -10.65 15.77 4.27
CA VAL A 85 -9.23 15.43 4.33
C VAL A 85 -8.47 16.51 5.09
N ILE A 86 -7.76 16.09 6.15
CA ILE A 86 -7.03 16.97 7.08
C ILE A 86 -5.93 17.77 6.38
N GLN A 87 -5.37 17.24 5.28
CA GLN A 87 -4.38 17.89 4.44
C GLN A 87 -4.96 18.17 3.05
N PRO A 88 -5.23 19.44 2.70
CA PRO A 88 -5.88 19.81 1.44
C PRO A 88 -4.98 19.58 0.21
N ASP A 89 -3.67 19.47 0.40
CA ASP A 89 -2.68 19.41 -0.69
C ASP A 89 -2.39 17.98 -1.19
N LEU A 90 -3.23 17.00 -0.84
CA LEU A 90 -3.07 15.62 -1.29
C LEU A 90 -3.83 15.36 -2.60
N HIS A 91 -3.14 14.72 -3.54
CA HIS A 91 -3.67 14.47 -4.87
C HIS A 91 -3.80 12.98 -5.18
N ALA A 92 -4.88 12.65 -5.87
CA ALA A 92 -5.09 11.33 -6.43
C ALA A 92 -4.35 11.19 -7.77
N TYR A 93 -3.79 10.01 -8.03
CA TYR A 93 -3.41 9.59 -9.38
C TYR A 93 -4.65 9.38 -10.25
N THR A 94 -4.54 9.58 -11.57
CA THR A 94 -5.61 9.25 -12.51
C THR A 94 -5.77 7.73 -12.64
N ALA A 95 -6.89 7.28 -13.21
CA ALA A 95 -7.11 5.86 -13.46
C ALA A 95 -6.02 5.25 -14.36
N GLU A 96 -5.56 6.00 -15.36
CA GLU A 96 -4.49 5.59 -16.28
C GLU A 96 -3.15 5.46 -15.55
N GLU A 97 -2.77 6.45 -14.75
CA GLU A 97 -1.54 6.42 -13.94
C GLU A 97 -1.56 5.22 -12.98
N MET A 98 -2.71 4.93 -12.35
CA MET A 98 -2.88 3.76 -11.48
C MET A 98 -2.72 2.43 -12.23
N VAL A 99 -3.19 2.34 -13.49
CA VAL A 99 -2.99 1.17 -14.36
C VAL A 99 -1.51 0.97 -14.70
N GLU A 100 -0.76 2.04 -14.95
CA GLU A 100 0.69 1.96 -15.18
C GLU A 100 1.43 1.49 -13.93
N MET A 101 1.06 2.01 -12.76
CA MET A 101 1.60 1.56 -11.47
C MET A 101 1.34 0.08 -11.22
N LYS A 102 0.12 -0.41 -11.50
CA LYS A 102 -0.24 -1.83 -11.39
C LYS A 102 0.73 -2.69 -12.22
N LYS A 103 0.91 -2.36 -13.50
CA LYS A 103 1.79 -3.11 -14.42
C LYS A 103 3.24 -3.16 -13.93
N ALA A 104 3.72 -2.08 -13.32
CA ALA A 104 5.07 -2.02 -12.77
C ALA A 104 5.25 -2.93 -11.53
N VAL A 105 4.18 -3.16 -10.78
CA VAL A 105 4.17 -3.93 -9.53
C VAL A 105 3.88 -5.43 -9.75
N GLU A 106 3.08 -5.76 -10.77
CA GLU A 106 2.68 -7.14 -11.12
C GLU A 106 3.82 -8.18 -11.13
N PRO A 107 5.05 -7.88 -11.60
CA PRO A 107 6.13 -8.86 -11.60
C PRO A 107 6.61 -9.32 -10.22
N TYR A 108 6.25 -8.62 -9.14
CA TYR A 108 6.83 -8.83 -7.80
C TYR A 108 5.91 -9.55 -6.82
N VAL A 109 4.64 -9.75 -7.16
CA VAL A 109 3.60 -10.34 -6.29
C VAL A 109 2.67 -11.23 -7.11
N LYS A 110 1.89 -12.09 -6.44
CA LYS A 110 1.03 -13.07 -7.10
C LYS A 110 -0.12 -12.44 -7.86
N THR A 111 -0.75 -11.43 -7.26
CA THR A 111 -1.86 -10.69 -7.87
C THR A 111 -1.81 -9.23 -7.45
N VAL A 112 -2.09 -8.34 -8.40
CA VAL A 112 -2.31 -6.91 -8.12
C VAL A 112 -3.74 -6.53 -8.53
N GLU A 113 -4.48 -5.93 -7.62
CA GLU A 113 -5.83 -5.42 -7.86
C GLU A 113 -5.86 -3.90 -7.74
N LEU A 114 -6.62 -3.24 -8.62
CA LEU A 114 -6.89 -1.81 -8.53
C LEU A 114 -8.27 -1.59 -7.92
N ARG A 115 -8.33 -0.74 -6.90
CA ARG A 115 -9.58 -0.19 -6.37
C ARG A 115 -9.64 1.29 -6.74
N LEU A 116 -10.18 1.56 -7.92
CA LEU A 116 -10.41 2.92 -8.42
C LEU A 116 -11.68 3.51 -7.83
N VAL A 117 -11.72 4.83 -7.74
CA VAL A 117 -12.90 5.58 -7.36
C VAL A 117 -13.84 5.60 -8.56
N LYS A 118 -15.11 5.27 -8.35
CA LYS A 118 -16.13 5.48 -9.41
C LYS A 118 -16.40 6.97 -9.52
N GLU A 119 -16.32 7.53 -10.72
CA GLU A 119 -16.94 8.82 -10.99
C GLU A 119 -18.45 8.67 -10.74
N VAL A 120 -18.98 9.50 -9.83
CA VAL A 120 -20.42 9.56 -9.47
C VAL A 120 -21.10 10.58 -10.36
#